data_AF-A0A967KD67-F1
#
_entry.id   AF-A0A967KD67-F1
#
_cell.length_a   1.000
_cell.length_b   1.000
_cell.length_c   1.000
_cell.angle_alpha   90.00
_cell.angle_beta   90.00
_cell.angle_gamma   90.00
#
_symmetry.space_group_name_H-M   'P 1'
#
loop_
_entity.id
_entity.type
_entity.pdbx_description
1 polymer ?
#
loop_
_entity_poly.entity_id
_entity_poly.type
_entity_poly.pdbx_seq_one_letter_code
_entity_poly.pdbx_strand_id
1 'polypeptide(L)'
;MVASLADGREVAIDFRSTAPGLATYENLDQAGELAEIRFTPKGYCVAGVPAGVGRALELATLQLKDLVAPAIRLAEAGFVVNETFARVNMDAWEVLSGNAPEFLNDGLPWTAGEIYRNPALAKTLKVIADQGIDAYYEGQLADSLDRYMREHGGWARKSDLQAYRAIVKEPVKGSYRGYELTVPGSPVGGPRVLATLNILEHFNLSL
;
A
#
# COMPACT_ATOMS: atom_id res chain seq x y z
N MET A 1 -1.23 -10.43 1.31
CA MET A 1 -1.99 -11.25 0.34
C MET A 1 -2.01 -12.68 0.81
N VAL A 2 -3.09 -13.42 0.57
CA VAL A 2 -3.14 -14.88 0.69
C VAL A 2 -3.55 -15.42 -0.68
N ALA A 3 -2.89 -16.46 -1.16
CA ALA A 3 -3.23 -17.14 -2.40
C ALA A 3 -3.24 -18.66 -2.18
N SER A 4 -4.28 -19.31 -2.70
CA SER A 4 -4.37 -20.78 -2.81
C SER A 4 -4.21 -21.15 -4.28
N LEU A 5 -3.21 -21.96 -4.58
CA LEU A 5 -2.83 -22.34 -5.94
C LEU A 5 -3.53 -23.64 -6.36
N ALA A 6 -3.64 -23.87 -7.67
CA ALA A 6 -4.29 -25.06 -8.21
C ALA A 6 -3.60 -26.39 -7.85
N ASP A 7 -2.31 -26.34 -7.48
CA ASP A 7 -1.54 -27.49 -7.00
C ASP A 7 -1.71 -27.75 -5.49
N GLY A 8 -2.59 -26.99 -4.82
CA GLY A 8 -2.88 -27.13 -3.39
C GLY A 8 -1.91 -26.37 -2.47
N ARG A 9 -0.87 -25.70 -3.00
CA ARG A 9 -0.03 -24.82 -2.19
C ARG A 9 -0.80 -23.58 -1.79
N GLU A 10 -0.59 -23.13 -0.56
CA GLU A 10 -1.12 -21.88 -0.06
C GLU A 10 0.03 -20.99 0.42
N VAL A 11 -0.05 -19.70 0.10
CA VAL A 11 1.02 -18.75 0.39
C VAL A 11 0.46 -17.46 0.93
N ALA A 12 1.13 -16.91 1.95
CA ALA A 12 0.90 -15.57 2.43
C ALA A 12 2.09 -14.68 2.06
N ILE A 13 1.81 -13.49 1.51
CA ILE A 13 2.82 -12.47 1.22
C ILE A 13 2.52 -11.26 2.10
N ASP A 14 3.43 -11.00 3.03
CA ASP A 14 3.44 -9.85 3.91
C ASP A 14 4.28 -8.75 3.30
N PHE A 15 3.58 -7.71 2.84
CA PHE A 15 4.17 -6.49 2.29
C PHE A 15 3.70 -5.27 3.10
N ARG A 16 3.49 -5.45 4.42
CA ARG A 16 3.22 -4.32 5.30
C ARG A 16 4.39 -3.34 5.25
N SER A 17 4.08 -2.05 5.23
CA SER A 17 5.10 -1.00 5.27
C SER A 17 5.92 -1.09 6.56
N THR A 18 7.21 -0.76 6.49
CA THR A 18 8.10 -0.70 7.65
C THR A 18 8.37 0.74 8.05
N ALA A 19 8.58 0.96 9.34
CA ALA A 19 9.02 2.25 9.85
C ALA A 19 10.43 2.59 9.31
N PRO A 20 10.70 3.83 8.88
CA PRO A 20 12.05 4.28 8.57
C PRO A 20 12.98 4.23 9.78
N GLY A 21 14.28 4.13 9.56
CA GLY A 21 15.27 4.10 10.65
C GLY A 21 15.26 5.35 11.54
N LEU A 22 14.84 6.50 11.01
CA LEU A 22 14.71 7.75 11.77
C LEU A 22 13.37 7.89 12.53
N ALA A 23 12.42 6.96 12.38
CA ALA A 23 11.17 6.95 13.15
C ALA A 23 11.39 6.30 14.54
N THR A 24 12.35 6.83 15.30
CA THR A 24 12.66 6.37 16.67
C THR A 24 11.65 6.91 17.67
N TYR A 25 11.52 6.28 18.83
CA TYR A 25 10.67 6.79 19.92
C TYR A 25 11.05 8.22 20.30
N GLU A 26 12.35 8.52 20.41
CA GLU A 26 12.84 9.87 20.69
C GLU A 26 12.40 10.89 19.62
N ASN A 27 12.54 10.56 18.35
CA ASN A 27 12.13 11.46 17.27
C ASN A 27 10.61 11.61 17.21
N LEU A 28 9.84 10.57 17.52
CA LEU A 28 8.39 10.62 17.63
C LEU A 28 7.94 11.54 18.77
N ASP A 29 8.55 11.41 19.95
CA ASP A 29 8.24 12.25 21.11
C ASP A 29 8.54 13.74 20.84
N GLN A 30 9.57 14.01 20.03
CA GLN A 30 9.96 15.37 19.63
C GLN A 30 9.19 15.90 18.40
N ALA A 31 8.46 15.05 17.68
CA ALA A 31 7.82 15.43 16.42
C ALA A 31 6.50 16.21 16.60
N GLY A 32 5.94 16.23 17.80
CA GLY A 32 4.63 16.80 18.10
C GLY A 32 3.53 15.75 18.09
N GLU A 33 2.28 16.17 17.87
CA GLU A 33 1.13 15.26 17.92
C GLU A 33 1.15 14.25 16.76
N LEU A 34 1.07 12.95 17.08
CA LEU A 34 1.06 11.87 16.09
C LEU A 34 -0.08 12.00 15.08
N ALA A 35 -1.23 12.55 15.51
CA ALA A 35 -2.40 12.76 14.67
C ALA A 35 -2.11 13.71 13.50
N GLU A 36 -1.21 14.68 13.69
CA GLU A 36 -0.85 15.70 12.71
C GLU A 36 0.30 15.22 11.83
N ILE A 37 1.39 14.74 12.44
CA ILE A 37 2.59 14.36 11.68
C ILE A 37 2.35 13.19 10.72
N ARG A 38 1.31 12.36 10.96
CA ARG A 38 0.96 11.21 10.10
C ARG A 38 0.63 11.61 8.67
N PHE A 39 0.23 12.86 8.44
CA PHE A 39 -0.09 13.41 7.12
C PHE A 39 1.07 14.17 6.48
N THR A 40 2.18 14.30 7.19
CA THR A 40 3.40 14.96 6.71
C THR A 40 4.40 13.89 6.21
N PRO A 41 5.52 14.30 5.58
CA PRO A 41 6.61 13.38 5.21
C PRO A 41 7.18 12.56 6.39
N LYS A 42 7.00 12.99 7.64
CA LYS A 42 7.39 12.20 8.84
C LYS A 42 6.50 10.97 9.04
N GLY A 43 5.24 11.02 8.61
CA GLY A 43 4.28 9.92 8.70
C GLY A 43 4.50 8.80 7.68
N TYR A 44 5.43 8.99 6.74
CA TYR A 44 5.70 7.99 5.70
C TYR A 44 6.39 6.75 6.26
N CYS A 45 5.81 5.59 5.97
CA CYS A 45 6.45 4.28 6.11
C CYS A 45 6.85 3.74 4.73
N VAL A 46 7.93 2.97 4.66
CA VAL A 46 8.45 2.44 3.39
C VAL A 46 7.37 1.60 2.71
N ALA A 47 6.94 2.01 1.51
CA ALA A 47 5.83 1.35 0.83
C ALA A 47 6.18 -0.08 0.40
N GLY A 48 5.37 -1.04 0.86
CA GLY A 48 5.60 -2.45 0.57
C GLY A 48 4.91 -3.00 -0.68
N VAL A 49 3.88 -2.31 -1.19
CA VAL A 49 3.07 -2.81 -2.30
C VAL A 49 3.91 -3.22 -3.52
N PRO A 50 4.92 -2.44 -3.99
CA PRO A 50 5.76 -2.86 -5.12
C PRO A 50 6.45 -4.21 -4.88
N ALA A 51 7.13 -4.40 -3.74
CA ALA A 51 7.76 -5.68 -3.42
C ALA A 51 6.75 -6.81 -3.24
N GLY A 52 5.56 -6.53 -2.70
CA GLY A 52 4.45 -7.49 -2.61
C GLY A 52 3.99 -7.97 -3.99
N VAL A 53 3.84 -7.04 -4.94
CA VAL A 53 3.59 -7.36 -6.35
C VAL A 53 4.75 -8.15 -6.94
N GLY A 54 6.00 -7.76 -6.66
CA GLY A 54 7.19 -8.51 -7.05
C GLY A 54 7.14 -9.99 -6.65
N ARG A 55 6.80 -10.27 -5.40
CA ARG A 55 6.61 -11.65 -4.92
C ARG A 55 5.39 -12.34 -5.56
N ALA A 56 4.31 -11.62 -5.80
CA ALA A 56 3.13 -12.17 -6.47
C ALA A 56 3.41 -12.52 -7.94
N LEU A 57 4.31 -11.78 -8.62
CA LEU A 57 4.72 -12.07 -10.00
C LEU A 57 5.47 -13.40 -10.13
N GLU A 58 6.13 -13.88 -9.07
CA GLU A 58 6.74 -15.22 -9.05
C GLU A 58 5.68 -16.33 -9.24
N LEU A 59 4.41 -16.02 -8.97
CA LEU A 59 3.25 -16.91 -9.14
C LEU A 59 2.48 -16.60 -10.43
N ALA A 60 2.82 -15.53 -11.15
CA ALA A 60 2.09 -15.06 -12.30
C ALA A 60 2.62 -15.67 -13.60
N THR A 61 1.74 -15.77 -14.60
CA THR A 61 2.08 -16.22 -15.96
C THR A 61 2.31 -15.08 -16.94
N LEU A 62 1.85 -13.87 -16.59
CA LEU A 62 1.98 -12.66 -17.41
C LEU A 62 3.18 -11.82 -16.96
N GLN A 63 3.78 -11.09 -17.91
CA GLN A 63 4.88 -10.18 -17.62
C GLN A 63 4.36 -8.92 -16.90
N LEU A 64 5.18 -8.34 -16.01
CA LEU A 64 4.84 -7.12 -15.27
C LEU A 64 4.36 -5.99 -16.19
N LYS A 65 5.07 -5.78 -17.31
CA LYS A 65 4.73 -4.72 -18.29
C LYS A 65 3.28 -4.81 -18.79
N ASP A 66 2.78 -6.04 -18.99
CA ASP A 66 1.43 -6.28 -19.50
C ASP A 66 0.39 -6.08 -18.40
N LEU A 67 0.72 -6.49 -17.17
CA LEU A 67 -0.12 -6.33 -15.99
C LEU A 67 -0.27 -4.87 -15.56
N VAL A 68 0.78 -4.05 -15.69
CA VAL A 68 0.77 -2.63 -15.27
C VAL A 68 0.26 -1.68 -16.37
N ALA A 69 0.27 -2.12 -17.64
CA ALA A 69 -0.17 -1.32 -18.78
C ALA A 69 -1.57 -0.68 -18.60
N PRO A 70 -2.61 -1.38 -18.10
CA PRO A 70 -3.91 -0.76 -17.83
C PRO A 70 -3.84 0.39 -16.81
N ALA A 71 -3.04 0.24 -15.75
CA ALA A 71 -2.87 1.27 -14.73
C ALA A 71 -2.15 2.50 -15.29
N ILE A 72 -1.11 2.30 -16.13
CA ILE A 72 -0.44 3.38 -16.85
C ILE A 72 -1.46 4.14 -17.71
N ARG A 73 -2.28 3.44 -18.50
CA ARG A 73 -3.28 4.09 -19.36
C ARG A 73 -4.29 4.92 -18.55
N LEU A 74 -4.79 4.41 -17.44
CA LEU A 74 -5.72 5.16 -16.57
C LEU A 74 -5.06 6.40 -15.96
N ALA A 75 -3.79 6.30 -15.55
CA ALA A 75 -3.05 7.43 -15.01
C ALA A 75 -2.78 8.51 -16.07
N GLU A 76 -2.50 8.14 -17.32
CA GLU A 76 -2.22 9.09 -18.42
C GLU A 76 -3.47 9.67 -19.08
N ALA A 77 -4.35 8.80 -19.56
CA ALA A 77 -5.56 9.22 -20.29
C ALA A 77 -6.61 9.79 -19.33
N GLY A 78 -6.58 9.34 -18.08
CA GLY A 78 -7.53 9.66 -17.04
C GLY A 78 -8.71 8.71 -16.98
N PHE A 79 -9.54 8.91 -15.97
CA PHE A 79 -10.80 8.22 -15.80
C PHE A 79 -11.88 9.18 -15.27
N VAL A 80 -13.14 8.82 -15.50
CA VAL A 80 -14.28 9.58 -15.00
C VAL A 80 -14.36 9.44 -13.49
N VAL A 81 -14.31 10.56 -12.78
CA VAL A 81 -14.50 10.64 -11.34
C VAL A 81 -15.91 10.18 -11.01
N ASN A 82 -16.02 9.18 -10.14
CA ASN A 82 -17.30 8.72 -9.62
C ASN A 82 -17.61 9.36 -8.26
N GLU A 83 -18.84 9.17 -7.78
CA GLU A 83 -19.32 9.71 -6.50
C GLU A 83 -18.43 9.33 -5.31
N THR A 84 -17.89 8.11 -5.30
CA THR A 84 -17.00 7.65 -4.21
C THR A 84 -15.69 8.42 -4.22
N PHE A 85 -15.07 8.61 -5.39
CA PHE A 85 -13.84 9.37 -5.52
C PHE A 85 -14.06 10.84 -5.13
N ALA A 86 -15.12 11.46 -5.63
CA ALA A 86 -15.48 12.84 -5.31
C ALA A 86 -15.67 13.03 -3.80
N ARG A 87 -16.44 12.13 -3.16
CA ARG A 87 -16.65 12.16 -1.70
C ARG A 87 -15.35 11.99 -0.93
N VAL A 88 -14.53 11.00 -1.25
CA VAL A 88 -13.24 10.77 -0.56
C VAL A 88 -12.31 11.97 -0.71
N ASN A 89 -12.29 12.59 -1.89
CA ASN A 89 -11.47 13.77 -2.15
C ASN A 89 -11.98 15.00 -1.37
N MET A 90 -13.30 15.17 -1.27
CA MET A 90 -13.93 16.20 -0.43
C MET A 90 -13.66 15.98 1.07
N ASP A 91 -13.86 14.76 1.57
CA ASP A 91 -13.62 14.41 2.98
C ASP A 91 -12.14 14.62 3.37
N ALA A 92 -11.22 14.48 2.42
CA ALA A 92 -9.79 14.66 2.61
C ALA A 92 -9.29 16.08 2.26
N TRP A 93 -10.16 17.01 1.88
CA TRP A 93 -9.76 18.30 1.30
C TRP A 93 -8.84 19.11 2.22
N GLU A 94 -9.12 19.19 3.51
CA GLU A 94 -8.29 19.92 4.48
C GLU A 94 -6.87 19.34 4.56
N VAL A 95 -6.75 18.01 4.57
CA VAL A 95 -5.45 17.32 4.57
C VAL A 95 -4.72 17.54 3.24
N LEU A 96 -5.42 17.41 2.11
CA LEU A 96 -4.83 17.51 0.78
C LEU A 96 -4.40 18.94 0.45
N SER A 97 -5.21 19.95 0.77
CA SER A 97 -4.90 21.36 0.50
C SER A 97 -3.62 21.81 1.20
N GLY A 98 -3.34 21.29 2.41
CA GLY A 98 -2.13 21.60 3.16
C GLY A 98 -0.89 20.76 2.80
N ASN A 99 -1.07 19.50 2.38
CA ASN A 99 0.04 18.54 2.30
C ASN A 99 0.29 17.97 0.90
N ALA A 100 -0.72 17.94 0.03
CA ALA A 100 -0.63 17.35 -1.31
C ALA A 100 -1.64 17.99 -2.29
N PRO A 101 -1.57 19.33 -2.50
CA PRO A 101 -2.55 20.07 -3.29
C PRO A 101 -2.59 19.63 -4.77
N GLU A 102 -1.56 18.96 -5.26
CA GLU A 102 -1.51 18.37 -6.61
C GLU A 102 -2.54 17.27 -6.86
N PHE A 103 -3.16 16.72 -5.81
CA PHE A 103 -4.28 15.77 -5.91
C PHE A 103 -5.65 16.46 -5.94
N LEU A 104 -5.71 17.79 -5.90
CA LEU A 104 -6.93 18.59 -6.02
C LEU A 104 -7.07 19.15 -7.43
N ASN A 105 -8.30 19.52 -7.80
CA ASN A 105 -8.63 20.21 -9.04
C ASN A 105 -8.52 21.72 -8.80
N ASP A 106 -7.37 22.31 -9.11
CA ASP A 106 -7.08 23.73 -8.86
C ASP A 106 -7.37 24.17 -7.40
N GLY A 107 -7.00 23.31 -6.45
CA GLY A 107 -7.20 23.53 -5.02
C GLY A 107 -8.60 23.16 -4.49
N LEU A 108 -9.51 22.72 -5.36
CA LEU A 108 -10.84 22.24 -4.99
C LEU A 108 -10.96 20.73 -5.13
N PRO A 109 -11.89 20.08 -4.41
CA PRO A 109 -12.15 18.67 -4.62
C PRO A 109 -12.66 18.37 -6.03
N TRP A 110 -12.30 17.19 -6.55
CA TRP A 110 -12.85 16.67 -7.81
C TRP A 110 -14.34 16.37 -7.69
N THR A 111 -15.10 16.71 -8.72
CA THR A 111 -16.54 16.47 -8.82
C THR A 111 -16.82 15.25 -9.70
N ALA A 112 -17.90 14.53 -9.39
CA ALA A 112 -18.35 13.40 -10.21
C ALA A 112 -18.62 13.84 -11.66
N GLY A 113 -18.17 13.03 -12.62
CA GLY A 113 -18.26 13.33 -14.05
C GLY A 113 -17.03 14.03 -14.63
N GLU A 114 -16.16 14.62 -13.80
CA GLU A 114 -14.88 15.18 -14.25
C GLU A 114 -13.88 14.08 -14.66
N ILE A 115 -12.82 14.46 -15.37
CA ILE A 115 -11.75 13.55 -15.77
C ILE A 115 -10.50 13.82 -14.94
N TYR A 116 -10.19 12.91 -14.02
CA TYR A 116 -8.96 12.94 -13.24
C TYR A 116 -7.82 12.28 -14.01
N ARG A 117 -6.63 12.90 -14.00
CA ARG A 117 -5.39 12.39 -14.59
C ARG A 117 -4.25 12.49 -13.58
N ASN A 118 -3.32 11.54 -13.65
CA ASN A 118 -2.10 11.57 -12.84
C ASN A 118 -0.87 11.18 -13.69
N PRO A 119 -0.36 12.11 -14.52
CA PRO A 119 0.79 11.84 -15.38
C PRO A 119 2.08 11.56 -14.59
N ALA A 120 2.20 12.08 -13.36
CA ALA A 120 3.33 11.77 -12.49
C ALA A 120 3.34 10.29 -12.07
N LEU A 121 2.17 9.76 -11.67
CA LEU A 121 2.01 8.33 -11.37
C LEU A 121 2.28 7.47 -12.60
N ALA A 122 1.80 7.87 -13.78
CA ALA A 122 2.08 7.16 -15.01
C ALA A 122 3.58 7.05 -15.30
N LYS A 123 4.34 8.13 -15.12
CA LYS A 123 5.80 8.14 -15.27
C LYS A 123 6.46 7.15 -14.31
N THR A 124 6.04 7.13 -13.04
CA THR A 124 6.52 6.17 -12.05
C THR A 124 6.22 4.73 -12.45
N LEU A 125 4.99 4.44 -12.88
CA LEU A 125 4.58 3.10 -13.31
C LEU A 125 5.33 2.65 -14.58
N LYS A 126 5.63 3.55 -15.52
CA LYS A 126 6.46 3.26 -16.70
C LYS A 126 7.88 2.85 -16.32
N VAL A 127 8.50 3.57 -15.38
CA VAL A 127 9.83 3.19 -14.87
C VAL A 127 9.80 1.80 -14.26
N ILE A 128 8.78 1.47 -13.46
CA ILE A 128 8.62 0.14 -12.87
C ILE A 128 8.34 -0.93 -13.94
N ALA A 129 7.57 -0.61 -14.99
CA ALA A 129 7.29 -1.51 -16.10
C ALA A 129 8.56 -1.89 -16.87
N ASP A 130 9.43 -0.90 -17.10
CA ASP A 130 10.64 -1.05 -17.92
C ASP A 130 11.81 -1.65 -17.14
N GLN A 131 11.97 -1.25 -15.88
CA GLN A 131 13.15 -1.57 -15.06
C GLN A 131 12.86 -2.62 -13.97
N GLY A 132 11.60 -3.04 -13.82
CA GLY A 132 11.18 -3.97 -12.78
C GLY A 132 10.85 -3.30 -11.44
N ILE A 133 10.39 -4.12 -10.49
CA ILE A 133 9.95 -3.67 -9.16
C ILE A 133 11.08 -3.00 -8.37
N ASP A 134 12.31 -3.49 -8.50
CA ASP A 134 13.47 -2.99 -7.76
C ASP A 134 13.82 -1.54 -8.09
N ALA A 135 13.37 -1.03 -9.25
CA ALA A 135 13.52 0.37 -9.62
C ALA A 135 12.86 1.34 -8.63
N TYR A 136 11.80 0.89 -7.92
CA TYR A 136 11.19 1.65 -6.83
C TYR A 136 12.12 1.78 -5.61
N TYR A 137 12.91 0.75 -5.31
CA TYR A 137 13.68 0.63 -4.07
C TYR A 137 15.14 1.08 -4.20
N GLU A 138 15.73 1.00 -5.39
CA GLU A 138 17.18 1.19 -5.58
C GLU A 138 17.53 2.31 -6.57
N GLY A 139 16.66 2.58 -7.53
CA GLY A 139 16.93 3.46 -8.68
C GLY A 139 16.56 4.93 -8.46
N GLN A 140 16.34 5.62 -9.58
CA GLN A 140 15.99 7.05 -9.62
C GLN A 140 14.74 7.41 -8.82
N LEU A 141 13.80 6.47 -8.65
CA LEU A 141 12.60 6.68 -7.84
C LEU A 141 12.95 6.76 -6.35
N ALA A 142 13.83 5.87 -5.88
CA ALA A 142 14.34 5.89 -4.51
C ALA A 142 15.17 7.15 -4.24
N ASP A 143 16.00 7.57 -5.20
CA ASP A 143 16.75 8.84 -5.11
C ASP A 143 15.84 10.05 -5.04
N SER A 144 14.76 10.07 -5.84
CA SER A 144 13.77 11.15 -5.82
C SER A 144 13.03 11.21 -4.49
N LEU A 145 12.67 10.06 -3.92
CA LEU A 145 11.99 9.99 -2.62
C LEU A 145 12.91 10.42 -1.48
N ASP A 146 14.18 9.96 -1.45
CA ASP A 146 15.16 10.39 -0.44
C ASP A 146 15.36 11.91 -0.46
N ARG A 147 15.49 12.49 -1.66
CA ARG A 147 15.60 13.93 -1.83
C ARG A 147 14.38 14.66 -1.28
N TYR A 148 13.18 14.26 -1.70
CA TYR A 148 11.93 14.85 -1.23
C TYR A 148 11.81 14.78 0.30
N MET A 149 12.11 13.63 0.89
CA MET A 149 12.09 13.45 2.34
C MET A 149 13.06 14.38 3.05
N ARG A 150 14.27 14.56 2.54
CA ARG A 150 15.25 15.48 3.14
C ARG A 150 14.80 16.94 3.07
N GLU A 151 14.26 17.35 1.92
CA GLU A 151 13.79 18.72 1.69
C GLU A 151 12.58 19.08 2.55
N HIS A 152 11.73 18.10 2.88
CA HIS A 152 10.46 18.33 3.57
C HIS A 152 10.43 17.74 5.01
N GLY A 153 11.60 17.46 5.58
CA GLY A 153 11.73 17.03 6.98
C GLY A 153 11.21 15.63 7.29
N GLY A 154 11.08 14.77 6.28
CA GLY A 154 10.69 13.37 6.39
C GLY A 154 11.81 12.45 6.89
N TRP A 155 11.40 11.28 7.36
CA TRP A 155 12.29 10.32 8.02
C TRP A 155 12.81 9.21 7.13
N ALA A 156 12.09 8.88 6.05
CA ALA A 156 12.57 7.87 5.11
C ALA A 156 13.85 8.29 4.39
N ARG A 157 14.74 7.32 4.23
CA ARG A 157 15.96 7.42 3.45
C ARG A 157 16.00 6.35 2.38
N LYS A 158 16.83 6.58 1.35
CA LYS A 158 17.09 5.56 0.32
C LYS A 158 17.52 4.21 0.93
N SER A 159 18.30 4.24 2.00
CA SER A 159 18.73 3.02 2.72
C SER A 159 17.55 2.23 3.29
N ASP A 160 16.48 2.90 3.75
CA ASP A 160 15.28 2.21 4.24
C ASP A 160 14.54 1.51 3.10
N LEU A 161 14.49 2.13 1.91
CA LEU A 161 13.93 1.53 0.70
C LEU A 161 14.76 0.32 0.26
N GLN A 162 16.08 0.47 0.21
CA GLN A 162 17.01 -0.61 -0.17
C GLN A 162 16.99 -1.78 0.82
N ALA A 163 16.69 -1.54 2.09
CA ALA A 163 16.56 -2.59 3.10
C ALA A 163 15.18 -3.29 3.10
N TYR A 164 14.16 -2.68 2.49
CA TYR A 164 12.79 -3.20 2.52
C TYR A 164 12.66 -4.52 1.76
N ARG A 165 12.01 -5.51 2.35
CA ARG A 165 11.66 -6.77 1.68
C ARG A 165 10.24 -7.19 2.07
N ALA A 166 9.47 -7.64 1.08
CA ALA A 166 8.25 -8.39 1.34
C ALA A 166 8.60 -9.81 1.81
N ILE A 167 7.87 -10.31 2.79
CA ILE A 167 8.12 -11.59 3.45
C ILE A 167 7.08 -12.61 2.97
N VAL A 168 7.56 -13.72 2.42
CA VAL A 168 6.71 -14.86 2.09
C VAL A 168 6.63 -15.77 3.32
N LYS A 169 5.42 -16.13 3.71
CA LYS A 169 5.10 -16.91 4.91
C LYS A 169 4.08 -17.98 4.55
N GLU A 170 4.02 -19.03 5.36
CA GLU A 170 2.85 -19.91 5.38
C GLU A 170 1.65 -19.13 5.93
N PRO A 171 0.46 -19.25 5.32
CA PRO A 171 -0.74 -18.68 5.91
C PRO A 171 -1.12 -19.42 7.18
N VAL A 172 -1.88 -18.74 8.04
CA VAL A 172 -2.41 -19.36 9.27
C VAL A 172 -3.70 -20.09 8.91
N LYS A 173 -3.84 -21.31 9.41
CA LYS A 173 -5.03 -22.13 9.22
C LYS A 173 -5.87 -22.18 10.49
N GLY A 174 -7.18 -22.26 10.34
CA GLY A 174 -8.11 -22.57 11.41
C GLY A 174 -9.35 -23.26 10.85
N SER A 175 -10.28 -23.59 11.73
CA SER A 175 -11.55 -24.21 11.35
C SER A 175 -12.71 -23.54 12.06
N TYR A 176 -13.88 -23.58 11.45
CA TYR A 176 -15.12 -23.15 12.09
C TYR A 176 -16.29 -23.99 11.56
N ARG A 177 -16.95 -24.76 12.43
CA ARG A 177 -18.16 -25.55 12.09
C ARG A 177 -18.00 -26.42 10.83
N GLY A 178 -16.86 -27.09 10.70
CA GLY A 178 -16.55 -27.99 9.57
C GLY A 178 -15.98 -27.30 8.33
N TYR A 179 -15.79 -25.98 8.34
CA TYR A 179 -15.08 -25.26 7.29
C TYR A 179 -13.62 -25.03 7.67
N GLU A 180 -12.71 -25.22 6.72
CA GLU A 180 -11.32 -24.80 6.84
C GLU A 180 -11.16 -23.32 6.41
N LEU A 181 -10.35 -22.59 7.15
CA LEU A 181 -10.13 -21.17 6.96
C LEU A 181 -8.63 -20.90 6.82
N THR A 182 -8.25 -20.30 5.70
CA THR A 182 -6.87 -19.85 5.44
C THR A 182 -6.83 -18.33 5.56
N VAL A 183 -6.06 -17.81 6.52
CA VAL A 183 -5.96 -16.37 6.82
C VAL A 183 -4.51 -15.91 6.80
N PRO A 184 -4.23 -14.62 6.56
CA PRO A 184 -2.87 -14.11 6.68
C PRO A 184 -2.42 -14.11 8.15
N GLY A 185 -1.14 -14.39 8.39
CA GLY A 185 -0.56 -14.31 9.74
C GLY A 185 -0.30 -12.88 10.22
N SER A 186 0.36 -12.77 11.38
CA SER A 186 0.87 -11.49 11.90
C SER A 186 1.76 -10.78 10.87
N PRO A 187 1.64 -9.45 10.69
CA PRO A 187 1.02 -8.46 11.60
C PRO A 187 -0.45 -8.10 11.29
N VAL A 188 -1.12 -8.81 10.38
CA VAL A 188 -2.50 -8.47 9.99
C VAL A 188 -3.54 -9.31 10.75
N GLY A 189 -4.81 -8.90 10.68
CA GLY A 189 -5.87 -9.36 11.58
C GLY A 189 -6.36 -10.81 11.43
N GLY A 190 -5.72 -11.66 10.61
CA GLY A 190 -6.16 -13.05 10.40
C GLY A 190 -6.25 -13.87 11.70
N PRO A 191 -5.24 -13.87 12.59
CA PRO A 191 -5.32 -14.59 13.86
C PRO A 191 -6.46 -14.10 14.76
N ARG A 192 -6.84 -12.82 14.68
CA ARG A 192 -7.99 -12.28 15.43
C ARG A 192 -9.30 -12.88 14.93
N VAL A 193 -9.47 -13.00 13.61
CA VAL A 193 -10.66 -13.64 13.01
C VAL A 193 -10.79 -15.07 13.50
N LEU A 194 -9.71 -15.86 13.44
CA LEU A 194 -9.72 -17.25 13.92
C LEU A 194 -10.02 -17.32 15.42
N ALA A 195 -9.40 -16.47 16.24
CA ALA A 195 -9.67 -16.44 17.67
C ALA A 195 -11.14 -16.12 17.98
N THR A 196 -11.73 -15.15 17.26
CA THR A 196 -13.15 -14.81 17.41
C THR A 196 -14.05 -15.98 17.00
N LEU A 197 -13.76 -16.65 15.88
CA LEU A 197 -14.54 -17.80 15.42
C LEU A 197 -14.44 -18.98 16.39
N ASN A 198 -13.26 -19.26 16.95
CA ASN A 198 -13.09 -20.28 17.98
C ASN A 198 -13.95 -20.01 19.22
N ILE A 199 -14.06 -18.74 19.66
CA ILE A 199 -14.97 -18.37 20.76
C ILE A 199 -16.43 -18.62 20.36
N LEU A 200 -16.82 -18.18 19.16
CA LEU A 200 -18.18 -18.32 18.63
C LEU A 200 -18.60 -19.76 18.34
N GLU A 201 -17.64 -20.70 18.23
CA GLU A 201 -17.91 -22.11 18.00
C GLU A 201 -18.61 -22.76 19.23
N HIS A 202 -18.45 -22.18 20.41
CA HIS A 202 -19.07 -22.64 21.65
C HIS A 202 -20.54 -22.19 21.83
N PHE A 203 -21.08 -21.39 20.92
CA PHE A 203 -22.46 -20.89 21.01
C PHE A 203 -23.32 -21.51 19.91
N ASN A 204 -24.62 -21.69 20.14
CA ASN A 204 -25.54 -22.02 19.06
C ASN A 204 -25.97 -20.73 18.36
N LEU A 205 -25.38 -20.46 17.19
CA LEU A 205 -25.67 -19.27 16.38
C LEU A 205 -26.69 -19.54 15.27
N SER A 206 -27.13 -20.78 15.08
CA SER A 206 -28.28 -21.04 14.21
C SER A 206 -29.54 -20.63 14.97
N LEU A 207 -30.35 -19.78 14.33
CA LEU A 207 -31.71 -19.44 14.77
C LEU A 207 -32.59 -20.68 14.89
#